data_AF-A0A6M0GAA8-F1
#
_entry.id   AF-A0A6M0GAA8-F1
#
_cell.length_a   1.000
_cell.length_b   1.000
_cell.length_c   1.000
_cell.angle_alpha   90.00
_cell.angle_beta   90.00
_cell.angle_gamma   90.00
#
_symmetry.space_group_name_H-M   'P 1'
#
loop_
_entity.id
_entity.type
_entity.pdbx_description
1 polymer ?
#
loop_
_entity_poly.entity_id
_entity_poly.type
_entity_poly.pdbx_seq_one_letter_code
_entity_poly.pdbx_strand_id
1 'polypeptide(L)'
;MLIVSCSRRKHNAPGLIRAIERYNGSTFFVIRRFLRQKPAELLDIYILSAEFGLISSEQMIPNYDHRMTQAQAEQLQPKVIGELQQIFNKKQYQKLLICVSRDYLQALK
;
A
#
# COMPACT_ATOMS: atom_id res chain seq x y z
N MET A 1 -8.84 -8.05 -3.66
CA MET A 1 -7.94 -7.11 -2.97
C MET A 1 -6.54 -7.25 -3.53
N LEU A 2 -5.85 -6.13 -3.77
CA LEU A 2 -4.43 -6.07 -4.10
C LEU A 2 -3.67 -5.34 -2.99
N ILE A 3 -2.63 -5.96 -2.44
CA ILE A 3 -1.69 -5.33 -1.51
C ILE A 3 -0.36 -5.14 -2.23
N VAL A 4 0.16 -3.92 -2.26
CA VAL A 4 1.49 -3.63 -2.84
C VAL A 4 2.40 -2.95 -1.83
N SER A 5 3.70 -3.22 -1.91
CA SER A 5 4.68 -2.48 -1.09
C SER A 5 4.79 -1.04 -1.59
N CYS A 6 4.96 -0.09 -0.67
CA CYS A 6 5.25 1.28 -1.03
C CYS A 6 6.57 1.38 -1.83
N SER A 7 6.73 2.41 -2.66
CA SER A 7 7.95 2.59 -3.44
C SER A 7 8.93 3.54 -2.79
N ARG A 8 10.23 3.26 -2.95
CA ARG A 8 11.30 4.20 -2.56
C ARG A 8 11.11 5.56 -3.23
N ARG A 9 10.92 5.55 -4.56
CA ARG A 9 10.63 6.75 -5.35
C ARG A 9 9.23 7.27 -5.02
N LYS A 10 9.12 8.56 -4.72
CA LYS A 10 7.86 9.25 -4.45
C LYS A 10 7.74 10.51 -5.31
N HIS A 11 6.52 10.97 -5.54
CA HIS A 11 6.25 12.26 -6.16
C HIS A 11 6.53 13.37 -5.14
N ASN A 12 7.27 14.41 -5.52
CA ASN A 12 7.71 15.47 -4.62
C ASN A 12 6.70 16.64 -4.48
N ALA A 13 5.49 16.48 -5.01
CA ALA A 13 4.45 17.50 -4.87
C ALA A 13 4.22 17.84 -3.39
N PRO A 14 4.14 19.13 -3.03
CA PRO A 14 3.89 19.54 -1.66
C PRO A 14 2.48 19.15 -1.21
N GLY A 15 2.24 19.20 0.09
CA GLY A 15 0.95 18.90 0.69
C GLY A 15 0.59 17.42 0.72
N LEU A 16 -0.67 17.13 1.02
CA LEU A 16 -1.21 15.77 1.06
C LEU A 16 -1.72 15.41 -0.35
N ILE A 17 -1.35 14.22 -0.83
CA ILE A 17 -1.89 13.65 -2.08
C ILE A 17 -2.21 12.16 -1.85
N ARG A 18 -3.06 11.59 -2.70
CA ARG A 18 -3.47 10.18 -2.61
C ARG A 18 -2.23 9.28 -2.63
N ALA A 19 -2.21 8.24 -1.82
CA ALA A 19 -1.06 7.33 -1.71
C ALA A 19 -0.68 6.72 -3.06
N ILE A 20 -1.66 6.39 -3.89
CA ILE A 20 -1.44 5.89 -5.27
C ILE A 20 -0.73 6.89 -6.19
N GLU A 21 -0.84 8.18 -5.93
CA GLU A 21 -0.14 9.25 -6.66
C GLU A 21 1.19 9.60 -5.99
N ARG A 22 1.29 9.47 -4.67
CA ARG A 22 2.55 9.68 -3.93
C ARG A 22 3.62 8.68 -4.34
N TYR A 23 3.28 7.41 -4.46
CA TYR A 23 4.26 6.38 -4.79
C TYR A 23 4.50 6.29 -6.29
N ASN A 24 5.76 6.29 -6.70
CA ASN A 24 6.16 6.43 -8.10
C ASN A 24 7.11 5.32 -8.59
N GLY A 25 6.93 4.09 -8.08
CA GLY A 25 7.61 2.89 -8.59
C GLY A 25 6.94 2.31 -9.85
N SER A 26 7.62 1.37 -10.53
CA SER A 26 7.12 0.67 -11.73
C SER A 26 5.74 0.05 -11.54
N THR A 27 5.51 -0.62 -10.42
CA THR A 27 4.20 -1.19 -10.05
C THR A 27 3.10 -0.14 -10.06
N PHE A 28 3.35 1.05 -9.53
CA PHE A 28 2.37 2.13 -9.47
C PHE A 28 2.07 2.73 -10.85
N PHE A 29 3.04 2.74 -11.78
CA PHE A 29 2.76 3.10 -13.17
C PHE A 29 1.79 2.12 -13.83
N VAL A 30 1.97 0.82 -13.62
CA VAL A 30 1.10 -0.22 -14.16
C VAL A 30 -0.30 -0.11 -13.56
N ILE A 31 -0.40 0.02 -12.23
CA ILE A 31 -1.68 0.17 -11.53
C ILE A 31 -2.42 1.41 -12.03
N ARG A 32 -1.79 2.59 -12.04
CA ARG A 32 -2.44 3.82 -12.52
C ARG A 32 -2.85 3.72 -13.98
N ARG A 33 -2.06 3.05 -14.83
CA ARG A 33 -2.44 2.81 -16.23
C ARG A 33 -3.68 1.93 -16.33
N PHE A 34 -3.75 0.86 -15.53
CA PHE A 34 -4.91 -0.02 -15.47
C PHE A 34 -6.18 0.72 -15.02
N LEU A 35 -6.09 1.51 -13.94
CA LEU A 35 -7.22 2.28 -13.40
C LEU A 35 -7.74 3.38 -14.34
N ARG A 36 -6.91 3.88 -15.27
CA ARG A 36 -7.39 4.79 -16.32
C ARG A 36 -8.24 4.09 -17.38
N GLN A 37 -8.08 2.79 -17.55
CA GLN A 37 -8.74 2.00 -18.60
C GLN A 37 -9.94 1.21 -18.09
N LYS A 38 -10.05 1.00 -16.78
CA LYS A 38 -11.08 0.19 -16.13
C LYS A 38 -11.63 0.94 -14.91
N PRO A 39 -12.92 0.77 -14.56
CA PRO A 39 -13.49 1.38 -13.37
C PRO A 39 -12.68 0.99 -12.11
N ALA A 40 -12.36 1.99 -11.28
CA ALA A 40 -11.61 1.77 -10.04
C ALA A 40 -12.35 0.85 -9.05
N GLU A 41 -13.69 0.79 -9.13
CA GLU A 41 -14.56 -0.05 -8.30
C GLU A 41 -14.28 -1.56 -8.42
N LEU A 42 -13.56 -1.98 -9.47
CA LEU A 42 -13.21 -3.38 -9.69
C LEU A 42 -12.08 -3.89 -8.79
N LEU A 43 -11.29 -3.00 -8.18
CA LEU A 43 -10.07 -3.41 -7.48
C LEU A 43 -9.79 -2.54 -6.26
N ASP A 44 -10.00 -3.09 -5.06
CA ASP A 44 -9.52 -2.48 -3.82
C ASP A 44 -8.00 -2.65 -3.71
N ILE A 45 -7.29 -1.53 -3.70
CA ILE A 45 -5.83 -1.46 -3.63
C ILE A 45 -5.43 -0.88 -2.28
N TYR A 46 -4.60 -1.65 -1.57
CA TYR A 46 -3.95 -1.24 -0.34
C TYR A 46 -2.43 -1.23 -0.51
N ILE A 47 -1.78 -0.34 0.21
CA ILE A 47 -0.35 -0.10 0.12
C ILE A 47 0.25 -0.34 1.49
N LEU A 48 1.21 -1.26 1.55
CA LEU A 48 1.99 -1.51 2.74
C LEU A 48 3.15 -0.52 2.78
N SER A 49 3.05 0.46 3.67
CA SER A 49 3.99 1.57 3.85
C SER A 49 4.87 1.37 5.08
N ALA A 50 6.16 1.71 4.94
CA ALA A 50 7.09 1.76 6.07
C ALA A 50 6.73 2.80 7.12
N GLU A 51 6.05 3.88 6.71
CA GLU A 51 5.68 4.99 7.60
C GLU A 51 4.28 4.79 8.18
N PHE A 52 3.34 4.33 7.34
CA PHE A 52 1.92 4.38 7.68
C PHE A 52 1.33 3.01 8.04
N GLY A 53 2.06 1.92 7.81
CA GLY A 53 1.51 0.57 7.86
C GLY A 53 0.67 0.27 6.62
N LEU A 54 -0.44 -0.46 6.77
CA LEU A 54 -1.33 -0.78 5.65
C LEU A 54 -2.35 0.35 5.46
N ILE A 55 -2.32 1.01 4.29
CA ILE A 55 -3.20 2.13 3.97
C ILE A 55 -3.96 1.93 2.67
N SER A 56 -5.13 2.54 2.53
CA SER A 56 -5.84 2.60 1.25
C SER A 56 -5.02 3.37 0.22
N SER A 57 -5.09 2.94 -1.05
CA SER A 57 -4.57 3.70 -2.20
C SER A 57 -5.10 5.14 -2.27
N GLU A 58 -6.28 5.38 -1.70
CA GLU A 58 -6.96 6.67 -1.70
C GLU A 58 -6.61 7.56 -0.50
N GLN A 59 -5.88 7.03 0.48
CA GLN A 59 -5.48 7.79 1.65
C GLN A 59 -4.55 8.93 1.26
N MET A 60 -4.85 10.14 1.74
CA MET A 60 -4.04 11.33 1.51
C MET A 60 -2.81 11.30 2.43
N ILE A 61 -1.60 11.33 1.86
CA ILE A 61 -0.33 11.23 2.61
C ILE A 61 0.65 12.36 2.24
N PRO A 62 1.45 12.85 3.22
CA PRO A 62 2.47 13.86 2.98
C PRO A 62 3.64 13.27 2.19
N ASN A 63 4.58 14.13 1.79
CA ASN A 63 5.87 13.66 1.30
C ASN A 63 6.72 13.18 2.48
N TYR A 64 7.48 12.11 2.30
CA TYR A 64 8.35 11.53 3.33
C TYR A 64 9.46 10.68 2.69
N ASP A 65 10.58 10.51 3.39
CA ASP A 65 11.60 9.54 2.98
C ASP A 65 11.90 8.57 4.13
N HIS A 66 11.26 7.40 4.05
CA HIS A 66 11.46 6.31 5.00
C HIS A 66 11.51 5.00 4.22
N ARG A 67 12.63 4.30 4.36
CA ARG A 67 12.87 2.97 3.79
C ARG A 67 12.53 1.91 4.83
N MET A 68 11.71 0.94 4.46
CA MET A 68 11.46 -0.25 5.27
C MET A 68 12.74 -1.08 5.47
N THR A 69 12.99 -1.49 6.71
CA THR A 69 13.92 -2.55 7.10
C THR A 69 13.14 -3.76 7.65
N GLN A 70 13.80 -4.92 7.76
CA GLN A 70 13.17 -6.10 8.33
C GLN A 70 12.66 -5.87 9.77
N ALA A 71 13.49 -5.29 10.64
CA ALA A 71 13.11 -5.02 12.03
C ALA A 71 11.89 -4.09 12.13
N GLN A 72 11.80 -3.08 11.25
CA GLN A 72 10.64 -2.19 11.18
C GLN A 72 9.38 -2.91 10.70
N ALA A 73 9.51 -3.83 9.72
CA ALA A 73 8.39 -4.62 9.25
C ALA A 73 7.84 -5.53 10.37
N GLU A 74 8.72 -6.16 11.14
CA GLU A 74 8.34 -6.97 12.31
C GLU A 74 7.64 -6.12 13.39
N GLN A 75 8.12 -4.90 13.65
CA GLN A 75 7.46 -3.96 14.57
C GLN A 75 6.08 -3.49 14.07
N LEU A 76 5.92 -3.34 12.76
CA LEU A 76 4.65 -2.93 12.15
C LEU A 76 3.63 -4.07 12.06
N GLN A 77 4.06 -5.32 12.18
CA GLN A 77 3.24 -6.50 11.96
C GLN A 77 1.93 -6.48 12.77
N PRO A 78 1.91 -6.20 14.09
CA PRO A 78 0.66 -6.24 14.85
C PRO A 78 -0.36 -5.22 14.36
N LYS A 79 0.13 -4.02 13.99
CA LYS A 79 -0.71 -2.95 13.42
C LYS A 79 -1.27 -3.36 12.05
N VAL A 80 -0.42 -3.92 11.18
CA VAL A 80 -0.81 -4.33 9.83
C VAL A 80 -1.82 -5.47 9.86
N ILE A 81 -1.62 -6.47 10.72
CA ILE A 81 -2.57 -7.56 10.91
C ILE A 81 -3.90 -7.05 11.47
N GLY A 82 -3.86 -6.13 12.45
CA GLY A 82 -5.06 -5.48 12.98
C GLY A 82 -5.86 -4.75 11.88
N GLU A 83 -5.20 -3.97 11.03
CA GLU A 83 -5.85 -3.29 9.90
C GLU A 83 -6.44 -4.28 8.89
N LEU A 84 -5.73 -5.38 8.57
CA LEU A 84 -6.26 -6.42 7.70
C LEU A 84 -7.53 -7.07 8.25
N GLN A 85 -7.57 -7.36 9.54
CA GLN A 85 -8.77 -7.89 10.20
C GLN A 85 -9.92 -6.89 10.08
N GLN A 86 -9.68 -5.60 10.30
CA GLN A 86 -10.71 -4.57 10.14
C GLN A 86 -11.22 -4.47 8.69
N ILE A 87 -10.34 -4.61 7.70
CA ILE A 87 -10.70 -4.62 6.28
C ILE A 87 -11.58 -5.82 5.95
N PHE A 88 -11.20 -7.02 6.40
CA PHE A 88 -11.95 -8.25 6.13
C PHE A 88 -13.28 -8.32 6.87
N ASN A 89 -13.38 -7.71 8.05
CA ASN A 89 -14.65 -7.60 8.77
C ASN A 89 -15.65 -6.68 8.04
N LYS A 90 -15.17 -5.70 7.28
CA LYS A 90 -16.02 -4.75 6.52
C LYS A 90 -16.41 -5.27 5.14
N LYS A 91 -15.55 -6.05 4.49
CA LYS A 91 -15.77 -6.52 3.12
C LYS A 91 -15.12 -7.89 2.92
N GLN A 92 -15.89 -8.84 2.39
CA GLN A 92 -15.36 -10.13 1.99
C GLN A 92 -14.69 -10.04 0.62
N TYR A 93 -13.55 -10.72 0.48
CA TYR A 93 -12.78 -10.78 -0.75
C TYR A 93 -12.66 -12.21 -1.24
N GLN A 94 -13.02 -12.45 -2.50
CA GLN A 94 -12.83 -13.76 -3.13
C GLN A 94 -11.36 -14.07 -3.44
N LYS A 95 -10.55 -13.03 -3.68
CA LYS A 95 -9.13 -13.16 -4.04
C LYS A 95 -8.30 -12.07 -3.37
N LEU A 96 -7.17 -12.48 -2.83
CA LEU A 96 -6.12 -11.62 -2.29
C LEU A 96 -4.84 -11.82 -3.11
N LEU A 97 -4.30 -10.74 -3.66
CA LEU A 97 -3.01 -10.73 -4.32
C LEU A 97 -2.05 -9.84 -3.53
N ILE A 98 -0.89 -10.38 -3.17
CA ILE A 98 0.14 -9.69 -2.38
C ILE A 98 1.39 -9.53 -3.25
N CYS A 99 1.72 -8.30 -3.61
CA CYS A 99 2.90 -7.94 -4.39
C CYS A 99 3.84 -7.06 -3.56
N VAL A 100 4.59 -7.70 -2.66
CA VAL A 100 5.52 -7.03 -1.75
C VAL A 100 6.92 -7.65 -1.84
N SER A 101 7.96 -6.89 -1.48
CA SER A 101 9.31 -7.46 -1.36
C SER A 101 9.44 -8.31 -0.08
N ARG A 102 10.55 -9.07 0.02
CA ARG A 102 10.79 -9.97 1.17
C ARG A 102 10.80 -9.24 2.52
N ASP A 103 11.37 -8.05 2.58
CA ASP A 103 11.42 -7.26 3.82
C ASP A 103 10.02 -6.87 4.27
N TYR A 104 9.18 -6.42 3.32
CA TYR A 104 7.80 -6.02 3.59
C TYR A 104 6.91 -7.20 3.97
N LEU A 105 7.20 -8.41 3.48
CA LEU A 105 6.42 -9.60 3.79
C LEU A 105 6.42 -9.92 5.30
N GLN A 106 7.45 -9.52 6.04
CA GLN A 106 7.52 -9.75 7.48
C GLN A 106 6.44 -8.98 8.26
N ALA A 107 5.88 -7.91 7.69
CA ALA A 107 4.75 -7.20 8.29
C ALA A 107 3.39 -7.91 8.06
N LEU A 108 3.37 -8.99 7.28
CA LEU A 108 2.16 -9.75 6.91
C LEU A 108 2.18 -11.21 7.38
N LYS A 109 3.29 -11.67 7.97
CA LYS A 109 3.44 -13.01 8.53
C LYS A 109 3.06 -13.01 10.00
#